data_AF-A0A2G5B8E8-F1
#
_entry.id   AF-A0A2G5B8E8-F1
#
_cell.length_a   1.000
_cell.length_b   1.000
_cell.length_c   1.000
_cell.angle_alpha   90.00
_cell.angle_beta   90.00
_cell.angle_gamma   90.00
#
_symmetry.space_group_name_H-M   'P 1'
#
loop_
_entity.id
_entity.type
_entity.pdbx_description
1 polymer ?
#
loop_
_entity_poly.entity_id
_entity_poly.type
_entity_poly.pdbx_seq_one_letter_code
_entity_poly.pdbx_strand_id
1 'polypeptide(L)'
;MASTIESSVSCYPTSNNTRKRRRPPYSYTALIAQAIISSEHQQLTLRQIYDSINQMYPQMCQGPDIGWQNTIRHNLSLNQCFKRIPRQQLPISLSSSLRGRGSYWSVD
;
A
#
# COMPACT_ATOMS: atom_id res chain seq x y z
N MET A 1 38.11 1.61 -17.81
CA MET A 1 36.98 0.66 -17.76
C MET A 1 36.88 0.11 -16.35
N ALA A 2 35.65 -0.11 -15.88
CA ALA A 2 35.20 -0.59 -14.56
C ALA A 2 35.18 0.47 -13.44
N SER A 3 34.14 0.61 -12.62
CA SER A 3 32.68 0.45 -12.72
C SER A 3 32.15 0.97 -11.37
N THR A 4 31.09 1.77 -11.45
CA THR A 4 30.07 2.12 -10.46
C THR A 4 30.00 1.30 -9.17
N ILE A 5 29.94 1.95 -8.00
CA ILE A 5 28.96 1.64 -6.94
C ILE A 5 28.54 2.95 -6.25
N GLU A 6 27.44 3.53 -6.73
CA GLU A 6 26.70 4.58 -6.04
C GLU A 6 26.13 3.96 -4.76
N SER A 7 26.66 4.38 -3.60
CA SER A 7 26.18 3.94 -2.30
C SER A 7 24.78 4.50 -2.07
N SER A 8 23.77 3.72 -2.43
CA SER A 8 22.39 3.99 -2.06
C SER A 8 22.30 3.93 -0.53
N VAL A 9 22.07 5.10 0.06
CA VAL A 9 21.84 5.28 1.49
C VAL A 9 20.54 4.55 1.83
N SER A 10 20.67 3.29 2.24
CA SER A 10 19.55 2.48 2.70
C SER A 10 19.30 2.83 4.16
N CYS A 11 18.38 3.76 4.41
CA CYS A 11 18.01 4.30 5.72
C CYS A 11 17.23 3.30 6.61
N TYR A 12 17.41 1.99 6.45
CA TYR A 12 16.73 1.00 7.29
C TYR A 12 17.65 0.58 8.45
N PRO A 13 17.29 0.90 9.71
CA PRO A 13 18.07 0.45 10.86
C PRO A 13 18.06 -1.08 10.93
N THR A 14 19.24 -1.67 10.82
CA THR A 14 19.52 -3.10 10.99
C THR A 14 19.35 -3.50 12.45
N SER A 15 18.11 -3.72 12.90
CA SER A 15 17.83 -4.28 14.24
C SER A 15 17.38 -5.75 14.16
N ASN A 16 18.14 -6.62 14.80
CA ASN A 16 18.13 -8.08 14.65
C ASN A 16 17.07 -8.78 15.54
N ASN A 17 15.83 -8.31 15.56
CA ASN A 17 14.76 -8.89 16.39
C ASN A 17 13.53 -9.29 15.55
N THR A 18 13.52 -10.54 15.09
CA THR A 18 12.53 -11.13 14.16
C THR A 18 11.08 -11.05 14.65
N ARG A 19 10.84 -10.93 15.96
CA ARG A 19 9.49 -10.73 16.52
C ARG A 19 9.07 -9.25 16.57
N LYS A 20 10.02 -8.31 16.71
CA LYS A 20 9.76 -6.87 16.53
C LYS A 20 9.60 -6.49 15.05
N ARG A 21 10.13 -7.28 14.10
CA ARG A 21 10.04 -7.03 12.65
C ARG A 21 8.66 -7.18 12.02
N ARG A 22 7.65 -7.67 12.77
CA ARG A 22 6.27 -7.77 12.27
C ARG A 22 5.51 -6.44 12.32
N ARG A 23 5.96 -5.48 13.14
CA ARG A 23 5.36 -4.14 13.17
C ARG A 23 6.07 -3.25 12.17
N PRO A 24 5.36 -2.63 11.23
CA PRO A 24 5.98 -1.68 10.31
C PRO A 24 6.57 -0.51 11.11
N PRO A 25 7.66 0.12 10.63
CA PRO A 25 8.22 1.31 11.26
C PRO A 25 7.28 2.52 11.17
N TYR A 26 6.26 2.45 10.30
CA TYR A 26 5.27 3.49 10.04
C TYR A 26 3.85 3.02 10.41
N SER A 27 2.95 3.97 10.66
CA SER A 27 1.53 3.66 10.88
C SER A 27 0.91 3.07 9.61
N TYR A 28 -0.14 2.25 9.76
CA TYR A 28 -0.88 1.74 8.61
C TYR A 28 -1.45 2.85 7.72
N THR A 29 -1.80 4.00 8.29
CA THR A 29 -2.20 5.19 7.53
C THR A 29 -1.08 5.69 6.61
N ALA A 30 0.14 5.78 7.12
CA ALA A 30 1.30 6.18 6.31
C ALA A 30 1.63 5.16 5.21
N LEU A 31 1.51 3.86 5.51
CA LEU A 31 1.73 2.81 4.51
C LEU A 31 0.71 2.87 3.36
N ILE A 32 -0.57 3.03 3.71
CA ILE A 32 -1.66 3.15 2.73
C ILE A 32 -1.47 4.43 1.91
N ALA A 33 -1.16 5.56 2.56
CA ALA A 33 -0.96 6.82 1.88
C ALA A 33 0.21 6.75 0.90
N GLN A 34 1.35 6.18 1.32
CA GLN A 34 2.51 6.00 0.46
C GLN A 34 2.19 5.11 -0.74
N ALA A 35 1.45 4.01 -0.55
CA ALA A 35 1.01 3.14 -1.63
C ALA A 35 0.14 3.91 -2.64
N ILE A 36 -0.87 4.65 -2.17
CA ILE A 36 -1.77 5.41 -3.04
C ILE A 36 -1.01 6.52 -3.80
N ILE A 37 -0.18 7.31 -3.11
CA ILE A 37 0.61 8.41 -3.71
C ILE A 37 1.62 7.89 -4.74
N SER A 38 2.17 6.68 -4.53
CA SER A 38 3.09 6.05 -5.48
C SER A 38 2.44 5.60 -6.79
N SER A 39 1.11 5.54 -6.84
CA SER A 39 0.38 5.16 -8.06
C SER A 39 0.25 6.33 -9.03
N GLU A 40 0.30 6.04 -10.32
CA GLU A 40 0.22 7.05 -11.40
C GLU A 40 -1.04 7.92 -11.32
N HIS A 41 -2.16 7.34 -10.87
CA HIS A 41 -3.45 8.02 -10.76
C HIS A 41 -3.79 8.47 -9.34
N GLN A 42 -2.87 8.33 -8.38
CA GLN A 42 -3.10 8.60 -6.95
C GLN A 42 -4.33 7.87 -6.40
N GLN A 43 -4.67 6.72 -6.99
CA GLN A 43 -5.88 5.96 -6.71
C GLN A 43 -5.58 4.48 -6.86
N LEU A 44 -5.92 3.71 -5.82
CA LEU A 44 -5.73 2.27 -5.82
C LEU A 44 -6.98 1.54 -5.31
N THR A 45 -7.21 0.35 -5.85
CA THR A 45 -8.19 -0.58 -5.30
C THR A 45 -7.65 -1.24 -4.03
N LEU A 46 -8.53 -1.77 -3.18
CA LEU A 46 -8.14 -2.51 -1.97
C LEU A 46 -7.12 -3.63 -2.26
N ARG A 47 -7.30 -4.35 -3.38
CA ARG A 47 -6.38 -5.41 -3.80
C ARG A 47 -5.00 -4.83 -4.14
N GLN A 48 -4.95 -3.75 -4.91
CA GLN A 48 -3.68 -3.12 -5.25
C GLN A 48 -2.97 -2.54 -4.02
N ILE A 49 -3.72 -2.05 -3.01
CA ILE A 49 -3.14 -1.62 -1.73
C ILE A 49 -2.47 -2.81 -1.02
N TYR A 50 -3.11 -3.99 -1.02
CA TYR A 50 -2.48 -5.19 -0.46
C TYR A 50 -1.19 -5.55 -1.19
N ASP A 51 -1.23 -5.55 -2.53
CA ASP A 51 -0.08 -5.92 -3.36
C ASP A 51 1.07 -4.92 -3.18
N SER A 52 0.77 -3.62 -3.15
CA SER A 52 1.77 -2.54 -2.97
C SER A 52 2.46 -2.63 -1.60
N ILE A 53 1.67 -2.80 -0.52
CA ILE A 53 2.22 -2.92 0.83
C ILE A 53 3.06 -4.20 0.96
N ASN A 54 2.61 -5.30 0.36
CA ASN A 54 3.36 -6.56 0.35
C ASN A 54 4.69 -6.43 -0.41
N GLN A 55 4.72 -5.67 -1.51
CA GLN A 55 5.94 -5.41 -2.28
C GLN A 55 6.93 -4.52 -1.51
N MET A 56 6.44 -3.49 -0.83
CA MET A 56 7.29 -2.54 -0.10
C MET A 56 7.77 -3.09 1.25
N TYR A 57 6.93 -3.86 1.93
CA TYR A 57 7.20 -4.38 3.26
C TYR A 57 6.99 -5.90 3.35
N PRO A 58 7.70 -6.75 2.57
CA PRO A 58 7.46 -8.20 2.56
C PRO A 58 7.60 -8.85 3.94
N GLN A 59 8.46 -8.29 4.80
CA GLN A 59 8.73 -8.78 6.15
C GLN A 59 7.50 -8.68 7.09
N MET A 60 6.60 -7.72 6.86
CA MET A 60 5.38 -7.57 7.67
C MET A 60 4.26 -8.51 7.20
N CYS A 61 4.30 -8.90 5.92
CA CYS A 61 3.31 -9.74 5.26
C CYS A 61 3.66 -11.23 5.30
N GLN A 62 4.82 -11.59 5.87
CA GLN A 62 5.24 -12.98 6.04
C GLN A 62 4.41 -13.71 7.10
N GLY A 63 3.67 -14.72 6.64
CA GLY A 63 2.89 -15.63 7.48
C GLY A 63 1.48 -15.84 6.94
N PRO A 64 0.75 -16.85 7.45
CA PRO A 64 -0.64 -17.12 7.07
C PRO A 64 -1.63 -16.06 7.60
N ASP A 65 -1.16 -15.14 8.46
CA ASP A 65 -2.01 -14.21 9.18
C ASP A 65 -2.49 -13.05 8.30
N ILE A 66 -3.77 -13.09 7.93
CA ILE A 66 -4.55 -12.02 7.25
C ILE A 66 -4.76 -10.79 8.17
N GLY A 67 -4.26 -10.82 9.41
CA GLY A 67 -4.46 -9.78 10.42
C GLY A 67 -4.11 -8.37 9.92
N TRP A 68 -3.02 -8.22 9.17
CA TRP A 68 -2.62 -6.93 8.61
C TRP A 68 -3.64 -6.40 7.59
N GLN A 69 -4.23 -7.26 6.75
CA GLN A 69 -5.27 -6.84 5.80
C GLN A 69 -6.53 -6.35 6.51
N ASN A 70 -6.86 -6.94 7.66
CA ASN A 70 -7.98 -6.47 8.46
C ASN A 70 -7.73 -5.07 9.00
N THR A 71 -6.52 -4.82 9.48
CA THR A 71 -6.10 -3.48 9.91
C THR A 71 -6.12 -2.48 8.76
N ILE A 72 -5.73 -2.87 7.55
CA ILE A 72 -5.84 -2.00 6.35
C ILE A 72 -7.31 -1.62 6.07
N ARG A 73 -8.21 -2.60 6.00
CA ARG A 73 -9.64 -2.35 5.77
C ARG A 73 -10.24 -1.42 6.83
N HIS A 74 -9.90 -1.65 8.09
CA HIS A 74 -10.32 -0.79 9.19
C HIS A 74 -9.80 0.64 9.01
N ASN A 75 -8.50 0.82 8.70
CA ASN A 75 -7.91 2.15 8.53
C ASN A 75 -8.52 2.94 7.37
N LEU A 76 -8.82 2.28 6.25
CA LEU A 76 -9.47 2.91 5.10
C LEU A 76 -10.85 3.46 5.45
N SER A 77 -11.58 2.82 6.36
CA SER A 77 -12.91 3.27 6.78
C SER A 77 -12.88 4.22 7.98
N LEU A 78 -11.89 4.09 8.86
CA LEU A 78 -11.75 4.90 10.08
C LEU A 78 -11.24 6.31 9.78
N ASN A 79 -10.24 6.43 8.90
CA ASN A 79 -9.55 7.71 8.68
C ASN A 79 -10.19 8.49 7.52
N GLN A 80 -10.58 9.74 7.80
CA GLN A 80 -11.20 10.63 6.81
C GLN A 80 -10.28 11.00 5.64
N CYS A 81 -8.96 10.84 5.81
CA CYS A 81 -7.97 11.05 4.76
C CYS A 81 -8.13 10.08 3.59
N PHE A 82 -8.80 8.94 3.77
CA PHE A 82 -9.05 7.98 2.70
C PHE A 82 -10.46 8.11 2.16
N LYS A 83 -10.58 8.54 0.91
CA LYS A 83 -11.87 8.73 0.25
C LYS A 83 -12.14 7.57 -0.70
N ARG A 84 -13.32 6.97 -0.58
CA ARG A 84 -13.81 5.95 -1.50
C ARG A 84 -14.38 6.62 -2.74
N ILE A 85 -13.77 6.38 -3.90
CA ILE A 85 -14.21 6.93 -5.18
C ILE A 85 -15.27 6.00 -5.81
N PRO A 86 -16.49 6.49 -6.07
CA PRO A 86 -17.49 5.77 -6.84
C PRO A 86 -17.01 5.51 -8.27
N ARG A 87 -17.14 4.27 -8.76
CA ARG A 87 -16.76 3.91 -10.13
C ARG A 87 -17.50 4.70 -11.22
N GLN A 88 -18.65 5.28 -10.89
CA GLN A 88 -19.43 6.13 -11.81
C GLN A 88 -18.73 7.44 -12.18
N GLN A 89 -17.75 7.87 -11.38
CA GLN A 89 -16.93 9.05 -11.68
C GLN A 89 -15.75 8.73 -12.61
N LEU A 90 -15.53 7.45 -12.94
CA LEU A 90 -14.48 7.05 -13.89
C LEU A 90 -14.99 7.12 -15.34
N PRO A 91 -14.14 7.49 -16.30
CA PRO A 91 -14.48 7.50 -17.71
C PRO A 91 -15.07 6.16 -18.17
N ILE A 92 -16.10 6.19 -19.01
CA ILE A 92 -16.80 5.00 -19.54
C ILE A 92 -15.84 4.00 -20.22
N SER A 93 -14.76 4.50 -20.83
CA SER A 93 -13.69 3.68 -21.43
C SER A 93 -12.95 2.81 -20.41
N LEU A 94 -12.78 3.28 -19.18
CA LEU A 94 -12.17 2.53 -18.08
C LEU A 94 -13.23 1.69 -17.34
N SER A 95 -14.46 2.19 -17.18
CA SER A 95 -15.56 1.50 -16.49
C SER A 95 -15.86 0.10 -17.06
N SER A 96 -15.74 -0.05 -18.39
CA SER A 96 -16.03 -1.30 -19.12
C SER A 96 -14.99 -2.41 -18.84
N SER A 97 -13.71 -2.05 -18.76
CA SER A 97 -12.60 -2.98 -18.41
C SER A 97 -12.53 -3.27 -16.91
N LEU A 98 -13.18 -2.44 -16.08
CA LEU A 98 -13.17 -2.52 -14.63
C LEU A 98 -14.38 -3.27 -14.04
N ARG A 99 -14.99 -4.20 -14.80
CA ARG A 99 -16.02 -5.15 -14.31
C ARG A 99 -15.53 -6.11 -13.20
N GLY A 100 -14.41 -5.80 -12.54
CA GLY A 100 -13.80 -6.53 -11.43
C GLY A 100 -13.97 -5.84 -10.06
N ARG A 101 -14.00 -6.67 -9.02
CA ARG A 101 -14.31 -6.37 -7.61
C ARG A 101 -13.56 -5.17 -7.01
N GLY A 102 -14.29 -4.12 -6.65
CA GLY A 102 -13.85 -3.14 -5.63
C GLY A 102 -14.08 -1.67 -6.00
N SER A 103 -14.14 -0.79 -4.99
CA SER A 103 -14.04 0.66 -5.17
C SER A 103 -12.58 1.11 -5.16
N TYR A 104 -12.32 2.28 -5.73
CA TYR A 104 -11.01 2.94 -5.62
C TYR A 104 -10.93 3.73 -4.33
N TRP A 105 -9.72 3.85 -3.81
CA TRP A 105 -9.37 4.65 -2.65
C TRP A 105 -8.34 5.69 -3.07
N SER A 106 -8.59 6.93 -2.68
CA SER A 106 -7.68 8.06 -2.84
C SER A 106 -7.31 8.62 -1.47
N VAL A 107 -6.16 9.28 -1.41
CA VAL A 107 -5.83 10.20 -0.32
C VAL A 107 -6.37 11.58 -0.70
N ASP A 108 -6.93 12.30 0.27
CA ASP A 108 -7.32 13.72 0.15
C ASP A 108 -6.16 14.68 0.44
#